data_AF-A0A535IPQ2-F1
#
_entry.id   AF-A0A535IPQ2-F1
#
_cell.length_a   1.000
_cell.length_b   1.000
_cell.length_c   1.000
_cell.angle_alpha   90.00
_cell.angle_beta   90.00
_cell.angle_gamma   90.00
#
_symmetry.space_group_name_H-M   'P 1'
#
loop_
_entity.id
_entity.type
_entity.pdbx_description
1 polymer ?
#
loop_
_entity_poly.entity_id
_entity_poly.type
_entity_poly.pdbx_seq_one_letter_code
_entity_poly.pdbx_strand_id
1 'polypeptide(L)'
;MIDVSPGARGGNTLGANDGTGHAVNPATGRPYAPDVVNLGDFGRVMAEFWADGPKSETPPGHWNVLANAASDELAPNLRIGGAGAVVGRLEWDVKLYLALNGAVHDAAIAAWGLKGHYDSVRPISMIRYLGGRGQSSDPAGPSYDREGLPLVPGLIEVITRQSSAPGQRHAALAASVGKIAIWAWAGNPADPKSQTSGAAWMLAGSWVPYQLPTFVTPSFPAYASGHSTFSRAAAEVMTAFTGSEYFPGGVSGYTIPANSLKFEKGPTTDIRLEWATYYDAADQAGQSRIWGGIHIQADDFTGRIIGSQCGKDAWAAAQRFYAGKVSP
;
A
#
# COMPACT_ATOMS: atom_id res chain seq x y z
N MET A 1 -2.22 14.89 13.53
CA MET A 1 -1.28 13.91 14.10
C MET A 1 -2.01 12.59 14.26
N ILE A 2 -1.33 11.46 14.11
CA ILE A 2 -1.86 10.10 14.28
C ILE A 2 -0.83 9.25 15.02
N ASP A 3 -1.27 8.27 15.81
CA ASP A 3 -0.38 7.23 16.33
C ASP A 3 -0.17 6.16 15.26
N VAL A 4 1.09 5.87 14.94
CA VAL A 4 1.51 4.89 13.92
C VAL A 4 2.20 3.66 14.50
N SER A 5 2.27 3.57 15.83
CA SER A 5 2.85 2.40 16.51
C SER A 5 2.05 1.12 16.21
N PRO A 6 2.67 -0.06 16.36
CA PRO A 6 1.93 -1.32 16.27
C PRO A 6 0.81 -1.44 17.32
N GLY A 7 0.85 -0.65 18.40
CA GLY A 7 -0.21 -0.58 19.40
C GLY A 7 -1.50 0.08 18.92
N ALA A 8 -1.43 0.91 17.88
CA ALA A 8 -2.57 1.66 17.35
C ALA A 8 -2.93 1.30 15.90
N ARG A 9 -2.06 0.59 15.18
CA ARG A 9 -2.25 0.22 13.77
C ARG A 9 -1.84 -1.22 13.50
N GLY A 10 -2.50 -1.84 12.52
CA GLY A 10 -2.32 -3.26 12.20
C GLY A 10 -3.43 -4.11 12.80
N GLY A 11 -3.30 -5.43 12.67
CA GLY A 11 -4.29 -6.39 13.13
C GLY A 11 -5.61 -6.33 12.35
N ASN A 12 -5.55 -6.02 11.04
CA ASN A 12 -6.76 -5.95 10.22
C ASN A 12 -7.29 -7.36 9.92
N THR A 13 -8.61 -7.46 9.75
CA THR A 13 -9.20 -8.63 9.13
C THR A 13 -8.77 -8.74 7.66
N LEU A 14 -8.70 -9.97 7.14
CA LEU A 14 -8.26 -10.21 5.77
C LEU A 14 -9.17 -9.49 4.77
N GLY A 15 -8.58 -8.62 3.94
CA GLY A 15 -9.34 -7.84 2.97
C GLY A 15 -10.03 -6.61 3.56
N ALA A 16 -9.52 -6.08 4.68
CA ALA A 16 -10.03 -4.87 5.31
C ALA A 16 -8.90 -3.98 5.87
N ASN A 17 -9.29 -2.82 6.40
CA ASN A 17 -8.45 -1.90 7.17
C ASN A 17 -9.17 -1.50 8.47
N ASP A 18 -9.59 -2.50 9.25
CA ASP A 18 -10.44 -2.38 10.44
C ASP A 18 -9.72 -2.71 11.75
N GLY A 19 -8.41 -2.97 11.69
CA GLY A 19 -7.60 -3.32 12.84
C GLY A 19 -7.36 -2.15 13.78
N THR A 20 -7.17 -2.47 15.06
CA THR A 20 -6.93 -1.49 16.13
C THR A 20 -5.52 -1.59 16.70
N GLY A 21 -4.61 -2.30 16.03
CA GLY A 21 -3.27 -2.61 16.52
C GLY A 21 -3.21 -3.78 17.50
N HIS A 22 -2.01 -4.01 18.03
CA HIS A 22 -1.65 -5.09 18.93
C HIS A 22 -1.32 -4.51 20.31
N ALA A 23 -2.11 -4.83 21.33
CA ALA A 23 -1.95 -4.19 22.64
C ALA A 23 -0.57 -4.44 23.30
N VAL A 24 0.05 -5.60 23.06
CA VAL A 24 1.26 -6.07 23.73
C VAL A 24 2.22 -6.70 22.73
N ASN A 25 3.51 -6.38 22.85
CA ASN A 25 4.57 -7.06 22.10
C ASN A 25 4.78 -8.47 22.71
N PRO A 26 4.61 -9.56 21.94
CA PRO A 26 4.65 -10.92 22.47
C PRO A 26 6.05 -11.37 22.93
N ALA A 27 7.12 -10.76 22.41
CA ALA A 27 8.48 -11.09 22.80
C ALA A 27 8.89 -10.43 24.13
N THR A 28 8.31 -9.26 24.47
CA THR A 28 8.68 -8.50 25.67
C THR A 28 7.62 -8.51 26.76
N GLY A 29 6.37 -8.86 26.44
CA GLY A 29 5.22 -8.78 27.35
C GLY A 29 4.81 -7.34 27.73
N ARG A 30 5.35 -6.33 27.04
CA ARG A 30 5.08 -4.90 27.29
C ARG A 30 4.19 -4.30 26.20
N PRO A 31 3.39 -3.27 26.51
CA PRO A 31 2.65 -2.54 25.48
C PRO A 31 3.60 -1.83 24.51
N TYR A 32 3.18 -1.72 23.25
CA TYR A 32 3.89 -0.87 22.29
C TYR A 32 3.78 0.60 22.71
N ALA A 33 4.89 1.33 22.65
CA ALA A 33 4.88 2.76 22.92
C ALA A 33 4.19 3.51 21.76
N PRO A 34 3.36 4.53 22.04
CA PRO A 34 2.80 5.38 21.00
C PRO A 34 3.87 6.06 20.15
N ASP A 35 3.63 6.14 18.84
CA ASP A 35 4.48 6.89 17.89
C ASP A 35 3.61 7.90 17.15
N VAL A 36 3.56 9.14 17.64
CA VAL A 36 2.61 10.14 17.15
C VAL A 36 3.25 11.04 16.10
N VAL A 37 2.82 10.91 14.85
CA VAL A 37 3.42 11.57 13.69
C VAL A 37 2.39 12.34 12.84
N ASN A 38 2.86 13.14 11.87
CA ASN A 38 2.00 13.82 10.93
C ASN A 38 1.41 12.82 9.91
N LEU A 39 0.09 12.83 9.73
CA LEU A 39 -0.63 11.92 8.81
C LEU A 39 -0.15 12.07 7.36
N GLY A 40 0.07 13.31 6.91
CA GLY A 40 0.54 13.59 5.56
C GLY A 40 1.99 13.12 5.34
N ASP A 41 2.84 13.22 6.36
CA ASP A 41 4.20 12.65 6.29
C ASP A 41 4.15 11.12 6.22
N PHE A 42 3.37 10.49 7.12
CA PHE A 42 3.24 9.03 7.15
C PHE A 42 2.66 8.47 5.84
N GLY A 43 1.61 9.09 5.30
CA GLY A 43 1.00 8.66 4.03
C GLY A 43 1.96 8.75 2.85
N ARG A 44 2.73 9.83 2.76
CA ARG A 44 3.75 10.01 1.71
C ARG A 44 4.91 9.03 1.86
N VAL A 45 5.39 8.84 3.08
CA VAL A 45 6.43 7.86 3.40
C VAL A 45 5.99 6.44 3.01
N MET A 46 4.76 6.05 3.37
CA MET A 46 4.20 4.75 3.02
C MET A 46 4.12 4.56 1.50
N ALA A 47 3.62 5.57 0.77
CA ALA A 47 3.48 5.53 -0.67
C ALA A 47 4.84 5.40 -1.39
N GLU A 48 5.89 6.09 -0.92
CA GLU A 48 7.21 6.01 -1.53
C GLU A 48 7.98 4.73 -1.15
N PHE A 49 7.90 4.30 0.11
CA PHE A 49 8.62 3.12 0.59
C PHE A 49 8.19 1.86 -0.15
N TRP A 50 6.88 1.65 -0.28
CA TRP A 50 6.29 0.50 -0.99
C TRP A 50 6.14 0.75 -2.50
N ALA A 51 6.70 1.84 -3.04
CA ALA A 51 6.62 2.13 -4.47
C ALA A 51 7.39 1.12 -5.32
N ASP A 52 8.47 0.55 -4.75
CA ASP A 52 9.37 -0.43 -5.37
C ASP A 52 9.80 0.01 -6.79
N GLY A 53 10.44 1.19 -6.82
CA GLY A 53 10.80 1.88 -8.06
C GLY A 53 11.91 1.22 -8.89
N PRO A 54 12.27 1.80 -10.06
CA PRO A 54 13.15 1.15 -11.05
C PRO A 54 14.60 0.82 -10.61
N LYS A 55 15.02 1.29 -9.43
CA LYS A 55 16.35 1.08 -8.86
C LYS A 55 16.31 0.32 -7.52
N SER A 56 15.18 -0.29 -7.20
CA SER A 56 15.02 -1.19 -6.06
C SER A 56 14.59 -2.57 -6.56
N GLU A 57 14.44 -3.48 -5.61
CA GLU A 57 13.68 -4.70 -5.79
C GLU A 57 12.25 -4.36 -6.24
N THR A 58 11.65 -5.27 -7.03
CA THR A 58 10.20 -5.27 -7.27
C THR A 58 9.48 -5.82 -6.03
N PRO A 59 8.13 -5.73 -5.92
CA PRO A 59 7.42 -6.14 -4.71
C PRO A 59 7.71 -7.59 -4.24
N PRO A 60 7.82 -8.59 -5.13
CA PRO A 60 8.26 -9.93 -4.71
C PRO A 60 9.67 -9.96 -4.10
N GLY A 61 10.59 -9.15 -4.62
CA GLY A 61 11.96 -9.03 -4.12
C GLY A 61 12.04 -8.31 -2.77
N HIS A 62 11.19 -7.30 -2.54
CA HIS A 62 11.07 -6.65 -1.23
C HIS A 62 10.74 -7.68 -0.13
N TRP A 63 9.84 -8.63 -0.43
CA TRP A 63 9.54 -9.72 0.50
C TRP A 63 10.71 -10.69 0.74
N ASN A 64 11.62 -10.86 -0.21
CA ASN A 64 12.86 -11.58 0.04
C ASN A 64 13.79 -10.80 0.98
N VAL A 65 13.84 -9.46 0.90
CA VAL A 65 14.60 -8.62 1.84
C VAL A 65 14.05 -8.76 3.27
N LEU A 66 12.73 -8.68 3.45
CA LEU A 66 12.09 -8.89 4.75
C LEU A 66 12.33 -10.30 5.28
N ALA A 67 12.22 -11.31 4.42
CA ALA A 67 12.45 -12.70 4.77
C ALA A 67 13.89 -12.95 5.25
N ASN A 68 14.87 -12.33 4.58
CA ASN A 68 16.27 -12.41 4.98
C ASN A 68 16.53 -11.72 6.32
N ALA A 69 16.00 -10.51 6.52
CA ALA A 69 16.12 -9.80 7.79
C ALA A 69 15.53 -10.61 8.96
N ALA A 70 14.33 -11.17 8.78
CA ALA A 70 13.72 -12.02 9.80
C ALA A 70 14.52 -13.32 10.03
N SER A 71 15.06 -13.92 8.97
CA SER A 71 15.89 -15.13 9.08
C SER A 71 17.18 -14.89 9.83
N ASP A 72 17.82 -13.74 9.61
CA ASP A 72 19.04 -13.34 10.30
C ASP A 72 18.78 -13.08 11.79
N GLU A 73 17.64 -12.46 12.14
CA GLU A 73 17.27 -12.20 13.53
C GLU A 73 16.85 -13.48 14.29
N LEU A 74 16.24 -14.45 13.59
CA LEU A 74 15.91 -15.76 14.17
C LEU A 74 17.15 -16.65 14.40
N ALA A 75 18.27 -16.35 13.75
CA ALA A 75 19.48 -17.14 13.89
C ALA A 75 20.21 -16.84 15.21
N PRO A 76 20.89 -17.84 15.82
CA PRO A 76 20.96 -19.25 15.45
C PRO A 76 19.74 -20.07 15.95
N ASN A 77 19.68 -21.36 15.58
CA ASN A 77 18.62 -22.32 15.95
C ASN A 77 17.35 -22.23 15.11
N LEU A 78 17.52 -22.07 13.80
CA LEU A 78 16.44 -22.00 12.82
C LEU A 78 15.58 -23.28 12.81
N ARG A 79 14.26 -23.12 12.85
CA ARG A 79 13.26 -24.21 12.89
C ARG A 79 12.12 -23.93 11.93
N ILE A 80 11.99 -24.73 10.89
CA ILE A 80 10.93 -24.56 9.88
C ILE A 80 9.58 -24.88 10.54
N GLY A 81 8.64 -23.95 10.45
CA GLY A 81 7.36 -24.00 11.17
C GLY A 81 7.45 -23.62 12.65
N GLY A 82 8.58 -23.06 13.11
CA GLY A 82 8.80 -22.67 14.51
C GLY A 82 9.02 -23.83 15.48
N ALA A 83 9.00 -25.09 15.00
CA ALA A 83 9.11 -26.29 15.81
C ALA A 83 9.98 -27.38 15.13
N GLY A 84 10.18 -28.51 15.80
CA GLY A 84 10.87 -29.67 15.20
C GLY A 84 12.38 -29.68 15.40
N ALA A 85 13.15 -30.07 14.39
CA ALA A 85 14.61 -30.10 14.44
C ALA A 85 15.22 -28.73 14.05
N VAL A 86 16.39 -28.41 14.60
CA VAL A 86 17.17 -27.26 14.11
C VAL A 86 17.74 -27.60 12.75
N VAL A 87 17.58 -26.69 11.79
CA VAL A 87 18.15 -26.83 10.44
C VAL A 87 19.34 -25.89 10.25
N GLY A 88 20.24 -26.26 9.33
CA GLY A 88 21.34 -25.38 8.93
C GLY A 88 20.87 -24.24 8.04
N ARG A 89 21.67 -23.18 7.93
CA ARG A 89 21.34 -21.98 7.14
C ARG A 89 21.02 -22.29 5.67
N LEU A 90 21.81 -23.16 5.04
CA LEU A 90 21.57 -23.55 3.65
C LEU A 90 20.21 -24.23 3.47
N GLU A 91 19.84 -25.15 4.36
CA GLU A 91 18.54 -25.82 4.30
C GLU A 91 17.39 -24.85 4.54
N TRP A 92 17.55 -23.94 5.51
CA TRP A 92 16.59 -22.88 5.79
C TRP A 92 16.34 -22.01 4.56
N ASP A 93 17.40 -21.42 3.98
CA ASP A 93 17.29 -20.48 2.87
C ASP A 93 16.68 -21.15 1.62
N VAL A 94 17.14 -22.35 1.26
CA VAL A 94 16.62 -23.07 0.09
C VAL A 94 15.13 -23.37 0.25
N LYS A 95 14.71 -23.83 1.42
CA LYS A 95 13.30 -24.13 1.68
C LYS A 95 12.48 -22.84 1.75
N LEU A 96 12.95 -21.81 2.45
CA LEU A 96 12.28 -20.52 2.54
C LEU A 96 12.03 -19.93 1.15
N TYR A 97 13.05 -19.88 0.31
CA TYR A 97 12.91 -19.36 -1.05
C TYR A 97 12.02 -20.22 -1.93
N LEU A 98 12.02 -21.55 -1.77
CA LEU A 98 11.08 -22.40 -2.50
C LEU A 98 9.63 -22.02 -2.20
N ALA A 99 9.27 -21.93 -0.91
CA ALA A 99 7.91 -21.58 -0.51
C ALA A 99 7.56 -20.13 -0.86
N LEU A 100 8.44 -19.18 -0.51
CA LEU A 100 8.20 -17.75 -0.67
C LEU A 100 8.09 -17.37 -2.15
N ASN A 101 9.07 -17.78 -2.94
CA ASN A 101 9.10 -17.43 -4.36
C ASN A 101 8.05 -18.20 -5.17
N GLY A 102 7.71 -19.43 -4.76
CA GLY A 102 6.55 -20.14 -5.30
C GLY A 102 5.23 -19.38 -5.03
N ALA A 103 5.02 -18.93 -3.79
CA ALA A 103 3.81 -18.19 -3.41
C ALA A 103 3.65 -16.88 -4.17
N VAL A 104 4.71 -16.07 -4.26
CA VAL A 104 4.64 -14.79 -5.01
C VAL A 104 4.57 -15.01 -6.52
N HIS A 105 5.06 -16.15 -7.04
CA HIS A 105 4.87 -16.52 -8.44
C HIS A 105 3.41 -16.89 -8.74
N ASP A 106 2.78 -17.74 -7.92
CA ASP A 106 1.37 -18.09 -8.05
C ASP A 106 0.47 -16.86 -7.88
N ALA A 107 0.83 -15.96 -6.95
CA ALA A 107 0.19 -14.67 -6.80
C ALA A 107 0.31 -13.80 -8.07
N ALA A 108 1.44 -13.86 -8.79
CA ALA A 108 1.62 -13.17 -10.07
C ALA A 108 0.65 -13.70 -11.11
N ILE A 109 0.57 -15.03 -11.25
CA ILE A 109 -0.32 -15.70 -12.21
C ILE A 109 -1.78 -15.29 -11.94
N ALA A 110 -2.21 -15.37 -10.68
CA ALA A 110 -3.56 -14.99 -10.29
C ALA A 110 -3.83 -13.50 -10.55
N ALA A 111 -2.94 -12.60 -10.10
CA ALA A 111 -3.12 -11.16 -10.26
C ALA A 111 -3.13 -10.74 -11.74
N TRP A 112 -2.20 -11.24 -12.55
CA TRP A 112 -2.15 -10.90 -13.98
C TRP A 112 -3.29 -11.56 -14.77
N GLY A 113 -3.72 -12.76 -14.38
CA GLY A 113 -4.91 -13.40 -14.96
C GLY A 113 -6.16 -12.52 -14.77
N LEU A 114 -6.37 -11.98 -13.57
CA LEU A 114 -7.48 -11.07 -13.29
C LEU A 114 -7.33 -9.72 -14.01
N LYS A 115 -6.11 -9.18 -14.09
CA LYS A 115 -5.84 -7.95 -14.85
C LYS A 115 -6.21 -8.10 -16.32
N GLY A 116 -5.79 -9.22 -16.93
CA GLY A 116 -6.12 -9.51 -18.32
C GLY A 116 -7.61 -9.79 -18.55
N HIS A 117 -8.29 -10.39 -17.57
CA HIS A 117 -9.71 -10.71 -17.68
C HIS A 117 -10.61 -9.47 -17.53
N TYR A 118 -10.37 -8.63 -16.52
CA TYR A 118 -11.27 -7.53 -16.17
C TYR A 118 -10.91 -6.20 -16.86
N ASP A 119 -9.65 -6.02 -17.30
CA ASP A 119 -9.16 -4.81 -17.97
C ASP A 119 -9.61 -3.49 -17.31
N SER A 120 -9.61 -3.47 -15.98
CA SER A 120 -10.21 -2.38 -15.20
C SER A 120 -9.38 -1.09 -15.25
N VAL A 121 -10.09 0.04 -15.18
CA VAL A 121 -9.54 1.40 -15.22
C VAL A 121 -8.74 1.80 -13.97
N ARG A 122 -7.74 2.67 -14.14
CA ARG A 122 -6.97 3.28 -13.03
C ARG A 122 -7.65 4.55 -12.47
N PRO A 123 -7.39 4.93 -11.20
CA PRO A 123 -7.98 6.12 -10.59
C PRO A 123 -7.76 7.42 -11.38
N ILE A 124 -6.58 7.62 -11.99
CA ILE A 124 -6.30 8.82 -12.79
C ILE A 124 -7.28 8.97 -13.96
N SER A 125 -7.52 7.88 -14.70
CA SER A 125 -8.46 7.89 -15.83
C SER A 125 -9.88 8.05 -15.33
N MET A 126 -10.26 7.35 -14.26
CA MET A 126 -11.60 7.43 -13.66
C MET A 126 -11.94 8.85 -13.18
N ILE A 127 -11.09 9.44 -12.34
CA ILE A 127 -11.32 10.78 -11.76
C ILE A 127 -11.40 11.83 -12.86
N ARG A 128 -10.46 11.81 -13.83
CA ARG A 128 -10.44 12.79 -14.91
C ARG A 128 -11.62 12.64 -15.85
N TYR A 129 -12.00 11.41 -16.20
CA TYR A 129 -13.13 11.14 -17.09
C TYR A 129 -14.45 11.57 -16.42
N LEU A 130 -14.77 11.02 -15.25
CA LEU A 130 -16.01 11.31 -14.54
C LEU A 130 -16.11 12.79 -14.18
N GLY A 131 -15.01 13.41 -13.72
CA GLY A 131 -14.99 14.83 -13.39
C GLY A 131 -15.07 15.74 -14.61
N GLY A 132 -14.66 15.26 -15.79
CA GLY A 132 -14.88 15.93 -17.06
C GLY A 132 -16.33 15.91 -17.52
N ARG A 133 -17.12 14.93 -17.08
CA ARG A 133 -18.56 14.84 -17.37
C ARG A 133 -19.40 15.81 -16.55
N GLY A 134 -19.04 16.01 -15.27
CA GLY A 134 -19.80 16.86 -14.36
C GLY A 134 -20.02 16.17 -13.02
N GLN A 135 -21.12 16.51 -12.35
CA GLN A 135 -21.50 15.95 -11.06
C GLN A 135 -22.73 15.06 -11.14
N SER A 136 -22.80 14.00 -10.33
CA SER A 136 -23.90 13.01 -10.36
C SER A 136 -24.82 13.03 -9.13
N SER A 137 -24.66 14.00 -8.22
CA SER A 137 -25.40 14.05 -6.95
C SER A 137 -26.69 14.87 -6.98
N ASP A 138 -26.77 15.90 -7.81
CA ASP A 138 -27.93 16.80 -7.88
C ASP A 138 -28.45 16.91 -9.32
N PRO A 139 -29.52 16.18 -9.69
CA PRO A 139 -30.13 16.23 -11.02
C PRO A 139 -30.63 17.61 -11.47
N ALA A 140 -30.95 18.50 -10.53
CA ALA A 140 -31.38 19.86 -10.82
C ALA A 140 -30.24 20.88 -10.77
N GLY A 141 -29.07 20.46 -10.30
CA GLY A 141 -27.90 21.30 -10.11
C GLY A 141 -27.12 21.58 -11.39
N PRO A 142 -26.24 22.59 -11.37
CA PRO A 142 -25.36 22.87 -12.50
C PRO A 142 -24.46 21.67 -12.80
N SER A 143 -24.15 21.51 -14.09
CA SER A 143 -23.22 20.48 -14.60
C SER A 143 -23.58 19.06 -14.18
N TYR A 144 -24.86 18.77 -14.06
CA TYR A 144 -25.33 17.43 -13.78
C TYR A 144 -25.07 16.47 -14.96
N ASP A 145 -24.48 15.33 -14.64
CA ASP A 145 -24.41 14.16 -15.50
C ASP A 145 -24.49 12.92 -14.59
N ARG A 146 -25.38 11.97 -14.91
CA ARG A 146 -25.56 10.75 -14.13
C ARG A 146 -24.28 9.89 -14.05
N GLU A 147 -23.37 10.05 -15.01
CA GLU A 147 -22.05 9.40 -15.10
C GLU A 147 -20.92 10.33 -14.60
N GLY A 148 -21.24 11.44 -13.93
CA GLY A 148 -20.29 12.37 -13.33
C GLY A 148 -19.76 11.92 -11.97
N LEU A 149 -18.86 12.71 -11.39
CA LEU A 149 -18.37 12.48 -10.02
C LEU A 149 -19.46 12.83 -8.98
N PRO A 150 -19.60 12.05 -7.90
CA PRO A 150 -20.45 12.46 -6.79
C PRO A 150 -19.86 13.69 -6.10
N LEU A 151 -20.72 14.63 -5.70
CA LEU A 151 -20.32 15.77 -4.87
C LEU A 151 -20.04 15.30 -3.45
N VAL A 152 -18.92 15.78 -2.91
CA VAL A 152 -18.52 15.55 -1.52
C VAL A 152 -18.10 16.89 -0.95
N PRO A 153 -18.87 17.49 -0.02
CA PRO A 153 -18.55 18.80 0.54
C PRO A 153 -17.10 18.86 1.06
N GLY A 154 -16.34 19.89 0.66
CA GLY A 154 -14.94 20.05 1.03
C GLY A 154 -13.95 19.15 0.28
N LEU A 155 -14.41 18.33 -0.68
CA LEU A 155 -13.55 17.43 -1.45
C LEU A 155 -13.84 17.43 -2.96
N ILE A 156 -15.10 17.34 -3.38
CA ILE A 156 -15.54 17.34 -4.78
C ILE A 156 -16.71 18.32 -4.90
N GLU A 157 -16.48 19.43 -5.61
CA GLU A 157 -17.43 20.54 -5.67
C GLU A 157 -17.60 21.08 -7.09
N VAL A 158 -18.80 21.58 -7.40
CA VAL A 158 -18.97 22.43 -8.58
C VAL A 158 -18.42 23.83 -8.28
N ILE A 159 -17.59 24.35 -9.17
CA ILE A 159 -17.08 25.71 -9.05
C ILE A 159 -18.24 26.68 -9.31
N THR A 160 -18.63 27.45 -8.30
CA THR A 160 -19.62 28.53 -8.42
C THR A 160 -18.95 29.89 -8.47
N ARG A 161 -19.63 30.90 -9.01
CA ARG A 161 -19.16 32.30 -9.00
C ARG A 161 -18.81 32.79 -7.59
N GLN A 162 -19.59 32.36 -6.58
CA GLN A 162 -19.33 32.69 -5.19
C GLN A 162 -18.06 32.01 -4.69
N SER A 163 -17.92 30.69 -4.91
CA SER A 163 -16.74 29.94 -4.47
C SER A 163 -15.44 30.38 -5.15
N SER A 164 -15.54 30.98 -6.34
CA SER A 164 -14.40 31.44 -7.13
C SER A 164 -14.17 32.95 -7.09
N ALA A 165 -14.88 33.69 -6.23
CA ALA A 165 -14.61 35.11 -6.02
C ALA A 165 -13.22 35.32 -5.39
N PRO A 166 -12.59 36.51 -5.54
CA PRO A 166 -11.30 36.79 -4.92
C PRO A 166 -11.31 36.49 -3.42
N GLY A 167 -10.28 35.76 -2.94
CA GLY A 167 -10.16 35.33 -1.55
C GLY A 167 -10.99 34.10 -1.16
N GLN A 168 -11.77 33.52 -2.08
CA GLN A 168 -12.55 32.30 -1.83
C GLN A 168 -11.78 31.05 -2.26
N ARG A 169 -12.24 29.89 -1.78
CA ARG A 169 -11.53 28.60 -1.92
C ARG A 169 -11.23 28.17 -3.37
N HIS A 170 -12.06 28.54 -4.34
CA HIS A 170 -11.86 28.27 -5.77
C HIS A 170 -11.36 29.50 -6.55
N ALA A 171 -10.80 30.53 -5.89
CA ALA A 171 -10.38 31.76 -6.57
C ALA A 171 -9.41 31.51 -7.74
N ALA A 172 -8.48 30.56 -7.59
CA ALA A 172 -7.56 30.17 -8.65
C ALA A 172 -8.23 29.48 -9.86
N LEU A 173 -9.51 29.08 -9.71
CA LEU A 173 -10.30 28.36 -10.72
C LEU A 173 -11.45 29.22 -11.27
N ALA A 174 -11.41 30.55 -11.11
CA ALA A 174 -12.48 31.46 -11.54
C ALA A 174 -12.84 31.37 -13.03
N ALA A 175 -11.88 31.04 -13.90
CA ALA A 175 -12.11 30.80 -15.32
C ALA A 175 -12.88 29.49 -15.62
N SER A 176 -13.16 28.68 -14.60
CA SER A 176 -13.73 27.34 -14.71
C SER A 176 -15.04 27.18 -13.94
N VAL A 177 -15.79 28.27 -13.70
CA VAL A 177 -17.15 28.19 -13.13
C VAL A 177 -17.99 27.18 -13.92
N GLY A 178 -18.67 26.30 -13.19
CA GLY A 178 -19.43 25.17 -13.70
C GLY A 178 -18.63 23.87 -13.82
N LYS A 179 -17.30 23.89 -13.78
CA LYS A 179 -16.51 22.64 -13.79
C LYS A 179 -16.40 22.03 -12.39
N ILE A 180 -15.96 20.78 -12.34
CA ILE A 180 -15.71 20.05 -11.10
C ILE A 180 -14.32 20.37 -10.58
N ALA A 181 -14.27 20.92 -9.37
CA ALA A 181 -13.07 21.06 -8.58
C ALA A 181 -12.94 19.91 -7.59
N ILE A 182 -11.71 19.47 -7.34
CA ILE A 182 -11.38 18.54 -6.26
C ILE A 182 -10.29 19.10 -5.35
N TRP A 183 -10.33 18.75 -4.07
CA TRP A 183 -9.29 19.05 -3.11
C TRP A 183 -8.32 17.87 -3.00
N ALA A 184 -7.12 18.01 -3.53
CA ALA A 184 -6.14 16.93 -3.61
C ALA A 184 -4.70 17.46 -3.56
N TRP A 185 -3.71 16.56 -3.51
CA TRP A 185 -2.30 16.92 -3.64
C TRP A 185 -2.05 17.74 -4.92
N ALA A 186 -1.34 18.85 -4.81
CA ALA A 186 -1.20 19.83 -5.89
C ALA A 186 -0.23 19.43 -7.02
N GLY A 187 0.22 18.16 -7.04
CA GLY A 187 1.19 17.64 -8.02
C GLY A 187 2.63 17.88 -7.60
N ASN A 188 3.60 17.43 -8.41
CA ASN A 188 5.02 17.63 -8.08
C ASN A 188 5.41 19.11 -8.09
N PRO A 189 6.16 19.59 -7.09
CA PRO A 189 6.66 20.95 -7.07
C PRO A 189 7.80 21.13 -8.10
N ALA A 190 8.16 22.40 -8.37
CA ALA A 190 9.24 22.72 -9.31
C ALA A 190 10.61 22.21 -8.82
N ASP A 191 10.88 22.32 -7.52
CA ASP A 191 12.06 21.74 -6.87
C ASP A 191 11.65 20.77 -5.74
N PRO A 192 11.56 19.45 -6.02
CA PRO A 192 11.16 18.47 -5.03
C PRO A 192 12.14 18.30 -3.86
N LYS A 193 13.38 18.84 -3.94
CA LYS A 193 14.32 18.76 -2.81
C LYS A 193 14.03 19.81 -1.74
N SER A 194 13.49 20.97 -2.14
CA SER A 194 13.29 22.11 -1.24
C SER A 194 11.83 22.48 -1.01
N GLN A 195 10.91 21.95 -1.82
CA GLN A 195 9.50 22.35 -1.83
C GLN A 195 8.56 21.16 -1.56
N THR A 196 7.40 21.49 -0.98
CA THR A 196 6.26 20.59 -0.79
C THR A 196 5.04 21.26 -1.41
N SER A 197 4.23 20.52 -2.16
CA SER A 197 3.07 21.08 -2.87
C SER A 197 1.82 21.20 -2.01
N GLY A 198 1.69 20.34 -0.99
CA GLY A 198 0.51 20.31 -0.14
C GLY A 198 -0.77 19.96 -0.91
N ALA A 199 -1.93 20.25 -0.31
CA ALA A 199 -3.22 20.07 -0.94
C ALA A 199 -3.77 21.41 -1.47
N ALA A 200 -4.44 21.37 -2.62
CA ALA A 200 -5.05 22.53 -3.25
C ALA A 200 -6.34 22.14 -4.00
N TRP A 201 -7.19 23.14 -4.24
CA TRP A 201 -8.32 22.99 -5.15
C TRP A 201 -7.80 23.01 -6.58
N MET A 202 -8.18 22.00 -7.37
CA MET A 202 -7.80 21.86 -8.77
C MET A 202 -8.97 21.32 -9.60
N LEU A 203 -8.90 21.45 -10.92
CA LEU A 203 -9.85 20.77 -11.79
C LEU A 203 -9.67 19.25 -11.71
N ALA A 204 -10.76 18.51 -11.64
CA ALA A 204 -10.72 17.04 -11.64
C ALA A 204 -9.93 16.48 -12.85
N GLY A 205 -10.09 17.11 -14.01
CA GLY A 205 -9.37 16.76 -15.24
C GLY A 205 -7.84 16.96 -15.20
N SER A 206 -7.33 17.71 -14.21
CA SER A 206 -5.90 17.99 -14.03
C SER A 206 -5.25 17.10 -12.96
N TRP A 207 -6.03 16.33 -12.22
CA TRP A 207 -5.54 15.54 -11.09
C TRP A 207 -4.48 14.51 -11.50
N VAL A 208 -3.46 14.33 -10.68
CA VAL A 208 -2.45 13.27 -10.83
C VAL A 208 -2.27 12.52 -9.50
N PRO A 209 -1.95 11.22 -9.55
CA PRO A 209 -1.59 10.44 -8.37
C PRO A 209 -0.26 10.92 -7.77
N TYR A 210 -0.05 10.65 -6.47
CA TYR A 210 1.21 10.93 -5.77
C TYR A 210 2.31 9.98 -6.24
N GLN A 211 3.07 10.38 -7.25
CA GLN A 211 4.11 9.60 -7.90
C GLN A 211 5.27 10.49 -8.39
N LEU A 212 6.41 9.89 -8.74
CA LEU A 212 7.41 10.61 -9.54
C LEU A 212 6.87 10.86 -10.95
N PRO A 213 7.17 12.03 -11.57
CA PRO A 213 6.79 12.30 -12.96
C PRO A 213 7.34 11.26 -13.94
N THR A 214 8.47 10.63 -13.61
CA THR A 214 9.15 9.62 -14.43
C THR A 214 8.78 8.18 -14.07
N PHE A 215 8.00 7.97 -13.01
CA PHE A 215 7.50 6.67 -12.59
C PHE A 215 5.98 6.75 -12.42
N VAL A 216 5.32 6.85 -13.58
CA VAL A 216 3.88 7.08 -13.70
C VAL A 216 3.06 5.86 -13.30
N THR A 217 1.75 6.01 -13.28
CA THR A 217 0.80 4.92 -13.05
C THR A 217 1.16 3.72 -13.95
N PRO A 218 1.39 2.52 -13.38
CA PRO A 218 1.90 1.39 -14.15
C PRO A 218 1.00 1.03 -15.35
N SER A 219 1.61 0.68 -16.47
CA SER A 219 0.96 0.41 -17.76
C SER A 219 0.30 -0.98 -17.82
N PHE A 220 -0.51 -1.30 -16.82
CA PHE A 220 -1.34 -2.50 -16.74
C PHE A 220 -2.63 -2.23 -15.94
N PRO A 221 -3.71 -3.01 -16.17
CA PRO A 221 -5.01 -2.83 -15.53
C PRO A 221 -4.94 -2.79 -14.00
N ALA A 222 -5.92 -2.14 -13.37
CA ALA A 222 -5.92 -1.91 -11.92
C ALA A 222 -6.20 -3.19 -11.11
N TYR A 223 -7.30 -3.87 -11.36
CA TYR A 223 -7.79 -4.99 -10.57
C TYR A 223 -7.10 -6.32 -10.94
N ALA A 224 -6.61 -7.12 -9.99
CA ALA A 224 -6.42 -6.80 -8.57
C ALA A 224 -5.06 -6.10 -8.34
N SER A 225 -4.87 -5.46 -7.18
CA SER A 225 -3.58 -4.85 -6.82
C SER A 225 -2.48 -5.90 -6.69
N GLY A 226 -1.46 -5.86 -7.56
CA GLY A 226 -0.35 -6.81 -7.53
C GLY A 226 0.44 -6.73 -6.22
N HIS A 227 0.71 -5.52 -5.71
CA HIS A 227 1.42 -5.34 -4.43
C HIS A 227 0.67 -6.01 -3.27
N SER A 228 -0.66 -5.88 -3.25
CA SER A 228 -1.51 -6.50 -2.23
C SER A 228 -1.48 -8.02 -2.33
N THR A 229 -1.57 -8.57 -3.55
CA THR A 229 -1.53 -10.03 -3.78
C THR A 229 -0.18 -10.63 -3.42
N PHE A 230 0.93 -10.04 -3.89
CA PHE A 230 2.28 -10.51 -3.57
C PHE A 230 2.54 -10.47 -2.08
N SER A 231 2.21 -9.34 -1.45
CA SER A 231 2.55 -9.14 -0.05
C SER A 231 1.77 -10.05 0.87
N ARG A 232 0.47 -10.26 0.59
CA ARG A 232 -0.30 -11.18 1.41
C ARG A 232 0.14 -12.64 1.21
N ALA A 233 0.48 -13.06 -0.02
CA ALA A 233 1.01 -14.39 -0.26
C ALA A 233 2.32 -14.65 0.49
N ALA A 234 3.23 -13.68 0.45
CA ALA A 234 4.49 -13.73 1.18
C ALA A 234 4.27 -13.75 2.69
N ALA A 235 3.36 -12.92 3.24
CA ALA A 235 3.07 -12.90 4.67
C ALA A 235 2.50 -14.22 5.20
N GLU A 236 1.65 -14.92 4.43
CA GLU A 236 1.18 -16.26 4.82
C GLU A 236 2.33 -17.27 4.88
N VAL A 237 3.21 -17.25 3.88
CA VAL A 237 4.40 -18.12 3.88
C VAL A 237 5.31 -17.78 5.05
N MET A 238 5.64 -16.51 5.28
CA MET A 238 6.50 -16.10 6.39
C MET A 238 5.93 -16.52 7.74
N THR A 239 4.62 -16.33 7.93
CA THR A 239 3.92 -16.74 9.14
C THR A 239 4.03 -18.24 9.36
N ALA A 240 3.72 -19.04 8.35
CA ALA A 240 3.75 -20.48 8.45
C ALA A 240 5.19 -21.04 8.54
N PHE A 241 6.15 -20.43 7.84
CA PHE A 241 7.53 -20.88 7.76
C PHE A 241 8.31 -20.57 9.04
N THR A 242 8.09 -19.41 9.65
CA THR A 242 8.72 -19.04 10.92
C THR A 242 7.97 -19.59 12.13
N GLY A 243 6.71 -20.01 11.95
CA GLY A 243 5.84 -20.52 13.00
C GLY A 243 5.20 -19.44 13.88
N SER A 244 5.26 -18.18 13.45
CA SER A 244 4.71 -17.02 14.16
C SER A 244 4.24 -15.98 13.16
N GLU A 245 3.09 -15.35 13.40
CA GLU A 245 2.67 -14.20 12.59
C GLU A 245 3.50 -12.94 12.87
N TYR A 246 4.08 -12.87 14.06
CA TYR A 246 4.92 -11.77 14.51
C TYR A 246 6.32 -11.86 13.90
N PHE A 247 6.87 -10.72 13.54
CA PHE A 247 8.31 -10.59 13.28
C PHE A 247 9.11 -11.02 14.52
N PRO A 248 10.35 -11.49 14.35
CA PRO A 248 11.26 -11.73 15.47
C PRO A 248 11.36 -10.48 16.38
N GLY A 249 11.46 -10.69 17.69
CA GLY A 249 11.39 -9.57 18.66
C GLY A 249 10.00 -8.90 18.78
N GLY A 250 8.99 -9.38 18.06
CA GLY A 250 7.63 -8.85 18.07
C GLY A 250 7.46 -7.53 17.30
N VAL A 251 8.48 -7.06 16.59
CA VAL A 251 8.41 -5.83 15.79
C VAL A 251 9.52 -5.80 14.73
N SER A 252 9.18 -5.31 13.55
CA SER A 252 10.17 -4.93 12.54
C SER A 252 9.80 -3.56 11.96
N GLY A 253 10.73 -2.95 11.22
CA GLY A 253 10.46 -1.64 10.63
C GLY A 253 11.67 -0.92 10.07
N TYR A 254 11.39 0.11 9.28
CA TYR A 254 12.39 0.96 8.63
C TYR A 254 12.20 2.41 9.05
N THR A 255 13.31 3.08 9.38
CA THR A 255 13.32 4.52 9.64
C THR A 255 13.59 5.26 8.34
N ILE A 256 12.69 6.16 7.99
CA ILE A 256 12.78 7.05 6.83
C ILE A 256 13.20 8.43 7.34
N PRO A 257 14.43 8.89 7.05
CA PRO A 257 14.94 10.14 7.58
C PRO A 257 14.17 11.36 7.10
N ALA A 258 14.13 12.42 7.91
CA ALA A 258 13.58 13.70 7.52
C ALA A 258 14.20 14.22 6.21
N ASN A 259 13.36 14.80 5.34
CA ASN A 259 13.73 15.35 4.03
C ASN A 259 14.38 14.33 3.04
N SER A 260 14.13 13.02 3.21
CA SER A 260 14.66 11.97 2.32
C SER A 260 13.71 11.52 1.21
N LEU A 261 12.46 11.99 1.19
CA LEU A 261 11.49 11.69 0.14
C LEU A 261 11.97 12.23 -1.21
N LYS A 262 11.59 11.50 -2.27
CA LYS A 262 12.01 11.80 -3.65
C LYS A 262 10.97 12.61 -4.41
N PHE A 263 9.69 12.52 -4.05
CA PHE A 263 8.62 13.09 -4.87
C PHE A 263 8.43 14.58 -4.57
N GLU A 264 8.67 14.97 -3.32
CA GLU A 264 8.69 16.34 -2.80
C GLU A 264 9.38 16.34 -1.42
N LYS A 265 9.68 17.52 -0.87
CA LYS A 265 10.35 17.66 0.43
C LYS A 265 9.51 17.01 1.53
N GLY A 266 10.16 16.16 2.32
CA GLY A 266 9.59 15.48 3.48
C GLY A 266 10.32 14.17 3.78
N PRO A 267 9.89 13.41 4.80
CA PRO A 267 8.99 13.85 5.86
C PRO A 267 9.60 15.00 6.68
N THR A 268 8.80 15.70 7.49
CA THR A 268 9.27 16.85 8.28
C THR A 268 10.13 16.45 9.49
N THR A 269 9.90 15.24 10.01
CA THR A 269 10.72 14.55 11.01
C THR A 269 11.02 13.14 10.51
N ASP A 270 11.93 12.43 11.16
CA ASP A 270 12.09 11.00 10.92
C ASP A 270 10.74 10.29 11.15
N ILE A 271 10.40 9.37 10.26
CA ILE A 271 9.20 8.53 10.36
C ILE A 271 9.66 7.08 10.39
N ARG A 272 9.19 6.30 11.36
CA ARG A 272 9.42 4.86 11.38
C ARG A 272 8.19 4.14 10.85
N LEU A 273 8.35 3.35 9.80
CA LEU A 273 7.36 2.36 9.42
C LEU A 273 7.57 1.15 10.32
N GLU A 274 6.60 0.82 11.17
CA GLU A 274 6.67 -0.29 12.11
C GLU A 274 5.55 -1.30 11.89
N TRP A 275 5.88 -2.58 12.07
CA TRP A 275 4.96 -3.71 11.90
C TRP A 275 5.20 -4.73 13.00
N ALA A 276 4.16 -5.16 13.70
CA ALA A 276 4.27 -6.26 14.65
C ALA A 276 4.28 -7.60 13.91
N THR A 277 3.38 -7.76 12.93
CA THR A 277 3.18 -8.98 12.17
C THR A 277 3.59 -8.84 10.71
N TYR A 278 3.88 -9.96 10.05
CA TYR A 278 4.04 -10.01 8.60
C TYR A 278 2.77 -9.50 7.88
N TYR A 279 1.59 -9.75 8.45
CA TYR A 279 0.33 -9.25 7.90
C TYR A 279 0.21 -7.73 7.96
N ASP A 280 0.74 -7.08 9.00
CA ASP A 280 0.74 -5.61 9.09
C ASP A 280 1.61 -4.98 8.00
N ALA A 281 2.77 -5.57 7.72
CA ALA A 281 3.63 -5.14 6.62
C ALA A 281 2.92 -5.33 5.26
N ALA A 282 2.28 -6.48 5.06
CA ALA A 282 1.55 -6.77 3.83
C ALA A 282 0.35 -5.87 3.59
N ASP A 283 -0.42 -5.59 4.64
CA ASP A 283 -1.56 -4.69 4.58
C ASP A 283 -1.09 -3.27 4.31
N GLN A 284 0.01 -2.82 4.93
CA GLN A 284 0.58 -1.50 4.66
C GLN A 284 1.08 -1.37 3.21
N ALA A 285 1.65 -2.44 2.63
CA ALA A 285 2.01 -2.46 1.21
C ALA A 285 0.79 -2.25 0.30
N GLY A 286 -0.37 -2.82 0.66
CA GLY A 286 -1.64 -2.58 -0.04
C GLY A 286 -2.16 -1.15 0.16
N GLN A 287 -2.22 -0.67 1.41
CA GLN A 287 -2.64 0.68 1.76
C GLN A 287 -1.80 1.76 1.06
N SER A 288 -0.51 1.51 0.87
CA SER A 288 0.40 2.44 0.18
C SER A 288 -0.06 2.78 -1.24
N ARG A 289 -0.77 1.87 -1.91
CA ARG A 289 -1.23 2.07 -3.30
C ARG A 289 -2.45 2.98 -3.38
N ILE A 290 -3.23 3.03 -2.32
CA ILE A 290 -4.34 3.97 -2.13
C ILE A 290 -3.76 5.37 -1.82
N TRP A 291 -2.78 5.45 -0.91
CA TRP A 291 -2.06 6.70 -0.62
C TRP A 291 -1.31 7.26 -1.84
N GLY A 292 -0.72 6.38 -2.65
CA GLY A 292 -0.11 6.74 -3.93
C GLY A 292 -1.14 7.11 -5.01
N GLY A 293 -2.44 6.87 -4.79
CA GLY A 293 -3.51 7.24 -5.73
C GLY A 293 -3.62 6.35 -6.97
N ILE A 294 -3.07 5.13 -6.97
CA ILE A 294 -3.05 4.28 -8.17
C ILE A 294 -3.96 3.05 -8.11
N HIS A 295 -4.50 2.73 -6.94
CA HIS A 295 -5.48 1.66 -6.74
C HIS A 295 -6.64 2.17 -5.87
N ILE A 296 -7.80 1.53 -6.00
CA ILE A 296 -8.93 1.70 -5.09
C ILE A 296 -8.96 0.58 -4.05
N GLN A 297 -9.77 0.74 -2.99
CA GLN A 297 -9.89 -0.27 -1.92
C GLN A 297 -10.27 -1.66 -2.44
N ALA A 298 -11.18 -1.74 -3.43
CA ALA A 298 -11.57 -3.03 -4.01
C ALA A 298 -10.39 -3.78 -4.66
N ASP A 299 -9.46 -3.07 -5.31
CA ASP A 299 -8.26 -3.69 -5.89
C ASP A 299 -7.35 -4.26 -4.81
N ASP A 300 -7.19 -3.52 -3.71
CA ASP A 300 -6.34 -3.87 -2.59
C ASP A 300 -6.92 -5.04 -1.79
N PHE A 301 -8.16 -4.90 -1.32
CA PHE A 301 -8.82 -5.88 -0.46
C PHE A 301 -8.95 -7.24 -1.14
N THR A 302 -9.41 -7.27 -2.39
CA THR A 302 -9.46 -8.53 -3.14
C THR A 302 -8.05 -9.06 -3.41
N GLY A 303 -7.08 -8.19 -3.73
CA GLY A 303 -5.69 -8.59 -3.88
C GLY A 303 -5.15 -9.32 -2.66
N ARG A 304 -5.41 -8.82 -1.44
CA ARG A 304 -5.03 -9.49 -0.19
C ARG A 304 -5.71 -10.84 -0.04
N ILE A 305 -7.01 -10.94 -0.30
CA ILE A 305 -7.76 -12.22 -0.22
C ILE A 305 -7.14 -13.27 -1.16
N ILE A 306 -6.87 -12.89 -2.40
CA ILE A 306 -6.24 -13.76 -3.40
C ILE A 306 -4.83 -14.17 -2.95
N GLY A 307 -4.03 -13.20 -2.51
CA GLY A 307 -2.68 -13.46 -2.01
C GLY A 307 -2.67 -14.43 -0.84
N SER A 308 -3.61 -14.28 0.11
CA SER A 308 -3.75 -15.20 1.24
C SER A 308 -3.98 -16.64 0.78
N GLN A 309 -4.83 -16.84 -0.23
CA GLN A 309 -5.06 -18.18 -0.80
C GLN A 309 -3.79 -18.73 -1.45
N CYS A 310 -3.13 -17.96 -2.32
CA CYS A 310 -1.89 -18.37 -2.98
C CYS A 310 -0.80 -18.74 -1.96
N GLY A 311 -0.60 -17.94 -0.91
CA GLY A 311 0.41 -18.21 0.11
C GLY A 311 0.16 -19.48 0.91
N LYS A 312 -1.09 -19.73 1.31
CA LYS A 312 -1.49 -20.97 2.01
C LYS A 312 -1.29 -22.21 1.13
N ASP A 313 -1.70 -22.14 -0.14
CA ASP A 313 -1.58 -23.24 -1.09
C ASP A 313 -0.11 -23.54 -1.42
N ALA A 314 0.69 -22.49 -1.65
CA ALA A 314 2.12 -22.63 -1.92
C ALA A 314 2.88 -23.19 -0.71
N TRP A 315 2.54 -22.78 0.51
CA TRP A 315 3.10 -23.38 1.73
C TRP A 315 2.75 -24.87 1.82
N ALA A 316 1.48 -25.24 1.62
CA ALA A 316 1.05 -26.62 1.62
C ALA A 316 1.78 -27.47 0.57
N ALA A 317 1.99 -26.92 -0.63
CA ALA A 317 2.78 -27.56 -1.69
C ALA A 317 4.26 -27.70 -1.29
N ALA A 318 4.88 -26.65 -0.75
CA ALA A 318 6.28 -26.66 -0.34
C ALA A 318 6.56 -27.74 0.73
N GLN A 319 5.65 -27.91 1.71
CA GLN A 319 5.76 -28.99 2.70
C GLN A 319 5.80 -30.39 2.06
N ARG A 320 5.10 -30.61 0.94
CA ARG A 320 5.17 -31.89 0.21
C ARG A 320 6.54 -32.10 -0.43
N PHE A 321 7.13 -31.05 -0.99
CA PHE A 321 8.50 -31.10 -1.52
C PHE A 321 9.51 -31.38 -0.41
N TYR A 322 9.40 -30.73 0.74
CA TYR A 322 10.30 -30.96 1.88
C TYR A 322 10.24 -32.39 2.40
N ALA A 323 9.07 -33.01 2.34
CA ALA A 323 8.86 -34.38 2.77
C ALA A 323 9.22 -35.43 1.70
N GLY A 324 9.69 -35.02 0.52
CA GLY A 324 9.96 -35.94 -0.60
C GLY A 324 8.71 -36.65 -1.13
N LYS A 325 7.52 -36.05 -0.97
CA LYS A 325 6.21 -36.64 -1.31
C LYS A 325 5.64 -36.14 -2.64
N VAL A 326 6.49 -35.66 -3.53
CA VAL A 326 6.10 -35.19 -4.86
C VAL A 326 6.63 -36.18 -5.88
N SER A 327 5.73 -36.80 -6.64
CA SER A 327 6.09 -37.63 -7.80
C SER A 327 6.49 -36.72 -8.97
N PRO A 328 7.46 -37.14 -9.81
CA PRO A 328 7.87 -36.39 -11.00
C PRO A 328 6.72 -36.05 -11.95
#